data_AF-A0AAD1XWZ2-F1
#
_entry.id   AF-A0AAD1XWZ2-F1
#
_cell.length_a   1.000
_cell.length_b   1.000
_cell.length_c   1.000
_cell.angle_alpha   90.00
_cell.angle_beta   90.00
_cell.angle_gamma   90.00
#
_symmetry.space_group_name_H-M   'P 1'
#
loop_
_entity.id
_entity.type
_entity.pdbx_description
1 polymer ?
#
loop_
_entity_poly.entity_id
_entity_poly.type
_entity_poly.pdbx_seq_one_letter_code
_entity_poly.pdbx_strand_id
1 'polypeptide(L)'
;MEYLPEKINLHVVKKEKEKKLTGFREYIADNDVVMAFVKFLLHVRKQSPWVEDPLVELHEYFENYRDPSWDDFEQMQKDNEQMEKEAIPELEAKIEQLQKDIKSAKKHTRTNKVYRALDPENTDQVGTKAMIAKLSGNAKFDTDTKMTLDQFYFLIIHICENNEDDDESFDKFMTYFENATAEEATPPFAGDLDNEDLIKIQEKFRSFEPPEITKEEDEGEKPE
;
A
#
# COMPACT_ATOMS: atom_id res chain seq x y z
N MET A 1 -55.26 -16.75 -55.15
CA MET A 1 -53.84 -17.10 -55.32
C MET A 1 -53.47 -18.00 -54.16
N GLU A 2 -53.41 -19.31 -54.38
CA GLU A 2 -52.87 -20.24 -53.39
C GLU A 2 -51.36 -20.05 -53.33
N TYR A 3 -50.84 -19.73 -52.15
CA TYR A 3 -49.40 -19.70 -51.89
C TYR A 3 -48.89 -21.14 -51.82
N LEU A 4 -48.04 -21.52 -52.77
CA LEU A 4 -47.27 -22.76 -52.69
C LEU A 4 -46.11 -22.54 -51.69
N PRO A 5 -45.91 -23.45 -50.71
CA PRO A 5 -44.84 -23.30 -49.74
C PRO A 5 -43.48 -23.42 -50.43
N GLU A 6 -42.57 -22.49 -50.09
CA GLU A 6 -41.20 -22.48 -50.56
C GLU A 6 -40.53 -23.84 -50.29
N LYS A 7 -39.82 -24.37 -51.29
CA LYS A 7 -39.07 -25.62 -51.17
C LYS A 7 -38.01 -25.44 -50.09
N ILE A 8 -38.29 -25.93 -48.88
CA ILE A 8 -37.35 -25.96 -47.76
C ILE A 8 -36.06 -26.58 -48.27
N ASN A 9 -34.97 -25.80 -48.24
CA ASN A 9 -33.66 -26.28 -48.62
C ASN A 9 -33.16 -27.24 -47.53
N LEU A 10 -33.51 -28.51 -47.70
CA LEU A 10 -33.21 -29.61 -46.77
C LEU A 10 -31.71 -29.68 -46.41
N HIS A 11 -30.83 -29.19 -47.28
CA HIS A 11 -29.39 -29.20 -47.05
C HIS A 11 -28.94 -28.17 -46.00
N VAL A 12 -29.57 -26.99 -45.98
CA VAL A 12 -29.30 -25.93 -44.99
C VAL A 12 -29.83 -26.36 -43.62
N VAL A 13 -31.05 -26.91 -43.57
CA VAL A 13 -31.67 -27.44 -42.34
C VAL A 13 -30.84 -28.57 -41.73
N LYS A 14 -30.27 -29.46 -42.55
CA LYS A 14 -29.37 -30.53 -42.08
C LYS A 14 -28.10 -29.98 -41.44
N LYS A 15 -27.45 -29.01 -42.09
CA LYS A 15 -26.19 -28.40 -41.60
C LYS A 15 -26.38 -27.65 -40.28
N GLU A 16 -27.52 -26.98 -40.09
CA GLU A 16 -27.83 -26.33 -38.82
C GLU A 16 -28.10 -27.32 -37.69
N LYS A 17 -28.80 -28.43 -37.99
CA LYS A 17 -29.02 -29.51 -37.02
C LYS A 17 -27.69 -30.13 -36.58
N GLU A 18 -26.78 -30.38 -37.50
CA GLU A 18 -25.45 -30.91 -37.19
C GLU A 18 -24.65 -29.96 -36.30
N LYS A 19 -24.62 -28.65 -36.60
CA LYS A 19 -23.96 -27.66 -35.74
C LYS A 19 -24.52 -27.62 -34.33
N LYS A 20 -25.85 -27.64 -34.19
CA LYS A 20 -26.50 -27.69 -32.86
C LYS A 20 -26.14 -28.97 -32.11
N LEU A 21 -26.06 -30.09 -32.82
CA LEU A 21 -25.77 -31.39 -32.24
C LEU A 21 -24.29 -31.50 -31.82
N THR A 22 -23.37 -30.89 -32.58
CA THR A 22 -21.97 -30.74 -32.19
C THR A 22 -21.83 -29.87 -30.94
N GLY A 23 -22.42 -28.67 -30.93
CA GLY A 23 -22.36 -27.79 -29.75
C GLY A 23 -23.00 -28.39 -28.50
N PHE A 24 -24.07 -29.18 -28.67
CA PHE A 24 -24.67 -29.93 -27.56
C PHE A 24 -23.73 -31.03 -27.03
N ARG A 25 -23.01 -31.75 -27.90
CA ARG A 25 -22.03 -32.76 -27.49
C ARG A 25 -20.85 -32.14 -26.75
N GLU A 26 -20.34 -31.01 -27.25
CA GLU A 26 -19.30 -30.23 -26.58
C GLU A 26 -19.77 -29.80 -25.19
N TYR A 27 -20.97 -29.23 -25.09
CA TYR A 27 -21.55 -28.85 -23.79
C TYR A 27 -21.64 -30.03 -22.80
N ILE A 28 -22.12 -31.18 -23.23
CA ILE A 28 -22.21 -32.37 -22.36
C ILE A 28 -20.82 -32.84 -21.92
N ALA A 29 -19.83 -32.79 -22.82
CA ALA A 29 -18.46 -33.19 -22.50
C ALA A 29 -17.77 -32.22 -21.54
N ASP A 30 -17.95 -30.91 -21.74
CA ASP A 30 -17.27 -29.86 -20.98
C ASP A 30 -17.84 -29.68 -19.57
N ASN A 31 -19.10 -30.06 -19.34
CA ASN A 31 -19.79 -29.90 -18.05
C ASN A 31 -19.89 -31.21 -17.26
N ASP A 32 -19.07 -32.22 -17.58
CA ASP A 32 -19.04 -33.53 -16.91
C ASP A 32 -20.40 -34.26 -16.81
N VAL A 33 -21.36 -33.89 -17.67
CA VAL A 33 -22.72 -34.44 -17.66
C VAL A 33 -22.67 -35.94 -17.92
N VAL A 34 -21.84 -36.38 -18.86
CA VAL A 34 -21.64 -37.82 -19.12
C VAL A 34 -21.15 -38.56 -17.88
N MET A 35 -20.18 -37.98 -17.17
CA MET A 35 -19.60 -38.59 -15.98
C MET A 35 -20.64 -38.71 -14.87
N ALA A 36 -21.47 -37.68 -14.67
CA ALA A 36 -22.55 -37.70 -13.68
C ALA A 36 -23.60 -38.78 -14.00
N PHE A 37 -23.99 -38.95 -15.28
CA PHE A 37 -24.85 -40.05 -15.71
C PHE A 37 -24.21 -41.43 -15.50
N VAL A 38 -22.91 -41.60 -15.77
CA VAL A 38 -22.20 -42.86 -15.52
C VAL A 38 -22.17 -43.18 -14.03
N LYS A 39 -21.91 -42.19 -13.17
CA LYS A 39 -21.95 -42.35 -11.70
C LYS A 39 -23.35 -42.75 -11.23
N PHE A 40 -24.41 -42.12 -11.75
CA PHE A 40 -25.80 -42.49 -11.46
C PHE A 40 -26.11 -43.95 -11.86
N LEU A 41 -25.73 -44.37 -13.08
CA LEU A 41 -25.95 -45.76 -13.53
C LEU A 41 -25.20 -46.78 -12.65
N LEU A 42 -23.99 -46.44 -12.21
CA LEU A 42 -23.23 -47.27 -11.26
C LEU A 42 -23.88 -47.29 -9.87
N HIS A 43 -24.49 -46.18 -9.44
CA HIS A 43 -25.23 -46.09 -8.18
C HIS A 43 -26.46 -47.01 -8.19
N VAL A 44 -27.33 -46.89 -9.19
CA VAL A 44 -28.52 -47.74 -9.36
C VAL A 44 -28.14 -49.21 -9.43
N ARG A 45 -27.06 -49.55 -10.14
CA ARG A 45 -26.56 -50.93 -10.23
C ARG A 45 -26.10 -51.51 -8.89
N LYS A 46 -25.58 -50.69 -7.99
CA LYS A 46 -25.02 -51.11 -6.70
C LYS A 46 -26.06 -51.19 -5.59
N GLN A 47 -27.20 -50.51 -5.72
CA GLN A 47 -28.27 -50.59 -4.75
C GLN A 47 -28.94 -51.99 -4.76
N SER A 48 -29.23 -52.51 -3.56
CA SER A 48 -30.03 -53.70 -3.35
C SER A 48 -30.91 -53.45 -2.11
N PRO A 49 -32.24 -53.46 -2.23
CA PRO A 49 -33.07 -53.90 -3.36
C PRO A 49 -32.99 -52.98 -4.61
N TRP A 50 -33.48 -53.47 -5.74
CA TRP A 50 -33.59 -52.68 -6.97
C TRP A 50 -34.61 -51.56 -6.80
N VAL A 51 -34.29 -50.39 -7.36
CA VAL A 51 -35.17 -49.22 -7.41
C VAL A 51 -36.45 -49.56 -8.18
N GLU A 52 -37.61 -49.26 -7.61
CA GLU A 52 -38.91 -49.50 -8.24
C GLU A 52 -39.21 -48.48 -9.36
N ASP A 53 -38.85 -47.20 -9.15
CA ASP A 53 -38.99 -46.13 -10.15
C ASP A 53 -37.65 -45.41 -10.41
N PRO A 54 -36.93 -45.77 -11.49
CA PRO A 54 -35.65 -45.15 -11.85
C PRO A 54 -35.72 -43.64 -12.14
N LEU A 55 -36.89 -43.09 -12.49
CA LEU A 55 -37.02 -41.66 -12.79
C LEU A 55 -37.06 -40.83 -11.51
N VAL A 56 -37.75 -41.32 -10.49
CA VAL A 56 -37.78 -40.69 -9.16
C VAL A 56 -36.37 -40.70 -8.56
N GLU A 57 -35.69 -41.85 -8.59
CA GLU A 57 -34.31 -41.97 -8.10
C GLU A 57 -33.33 -41.08 -8.89
N LEU A 58 -33.54 -40.90 -10.20
CA LEU A 58 -32.74 -39.98 -10.99
C LEU A 58 -32.92 -38.54 -10.52
N HIS A 59 -34.17 -38.12 -10.29
CA HIS A 59 -34.45 -36.78 -9.77
C HIS A 59 -33.81 -36.60 -8.38
N GLU A 60 -34.03 -37.54 -7.46
CA GLU A 60 -33.49 -37.49 -6.11
C GLU A 60 -31.95 -37.53 -6.09
N TYR A 61 -31.33 -38.35 -6.95
CA TYR A 61 -29.87 -38.42 -7.04
C TYR A 61 -29.28 -37.09 -7.50
N PHE A 62 -29.82 -36.48 -8.56
CA PHE A 62 -29.29 -35.21 -9.08
C PHE A 62 -29.68 -34.00 -8.24
N GLU A 63 -30.80 -34.07 -7.51
CA GLU A 63 -31.19 -33.06 -6.52
C GLU A 63 -30.22 -33.04 -5.32
N ASN A 64 -29.72 -34.22 -4.93
CA ASN A 64 -28.75 -34.36 -3.85
C ASN A 64 -27.29 -34.50 -4.34
N TYR A 65 -27.04 -34.47 -5.66
CA TYR A 65 -25.70 -34.63 -6.21
C TYR A 65 -24.90 -33.37 -5.95
N ARG A 66 -24.06 -33.42 -4.92
CA ARG A 66 -23.02 -32.43 -4.69
C ARG A 66 -21.73 -32.95 -5.29
N ASP A 67 -21.26 -32.31 -6.35
CA ASP A 67 -19.95 -32.63 -6.88
C ASP A 67 -18.88 -32.28 -5.83
N PRO A 68 -17.84 -33.10 -5.58
CA PRO A 68 -16.76 -32.73 -4.67
C PRO A 68 -16.10 -31.37 -5.01
N SER A 69 -16.14 -30.96 -6.29
CA SER A 69 -15.67 -29.62 -6.71
C SER A 69 -16.50 -28.46 -6.14
N TRP A 70 -17.74 -28.69 -5.69
CA TRP A 70 -18.53 -27.68 -4.98
C TRP A 70 -17.98 -27.39 -3.59
N ASP A 71 -17.47 -28.40 -2.88
CA ASP A 71 -16.86 -28.18 -1.57
C ASP A 71 -15.58 -27.33 -1.72
N ASP A 72 -14.78 -27.62 -2.75
CA ASP A 72 -13.60 -26.81 -3.10
C ASP A 72 -13.99 -25.38 -3.48
N PHE A 73 -15.05 -25.20 -4.29
CA PHE A 73 -15.57 -23.88 -4.66
C PHE A 73 -16.06 -23.09 -3.44
N GLU A 74 -16.82 -23.71 -2.53
CA GLU A 74 -17.27 -23.05 -1.30
C GLU A 74 -16.10 -22.70 -0.38
N GLN A 75 -15.08 -23.56 -0.31
CA GLN A 75 -13.88 -23.25 0.44
C GLN A 75 -13.14 -22.05 -0.17
N MET A 76 -12.96 -22.02 -1.49
CA MET A 76 -12.36 -20.88 -2.19
C MET A 76 -13.18 -19.60 -1.98
N GLN A 77 -14.51 -19.69 -1.99
CA GLN A 77 -15.37 -18.55 -1.73
C GLN A 77 -15.17 -18.01 -0.31
N LYS A 78 -15.12 -18.90 0.70
CA LYS A 78 -14.84 -18.51 2.09
C LYS A 78 -13.45 -17.92 2.24
N ASP A 79 -12.44 -18.50 1.61
CA ASP A 79 -11.06 -18.01 1.66
C ASP A 79 -10.97 -16.62 1.03
N ASN A 80 -11.63 -16.39 -0.12
CA ASN A 80 -11.71 -15.07 -0.75
C ASN A 80 -12.39 -14.05 0.16
N GLU A 81 -13.53 -14.40 0.75
CA GLU A 81 -14.22 -13.51 1.69
C GLU A 81 -13.36 -13.18 2.93
N GLN A 82 -12.60 -14.16 3.43
CA GLN A 82 -11.68 -13.94 4.54
C GLN A 82 -10.54 -13.01 4.14
N MET A 83 -9.93 -13.23 2.98
CA MET A 83 -8.86 -12.36 2.48
C MET A 83 -9.35 -10.92 2.30
N GLU A 84 -10.54 -10.74 1.74
CA GLU A 84 -11.14 -9.41 1.53
C GLU A 84 -11.44 -8.68 2.85
N LYS A 85 -11.90 -9.40 3.88
CA LYS A 85 -12.29 -8.79 5.16
C LYS A 85 -11.13 -8.54 6.10
N GLU A 86 -10.11 -9.40 6.09
CA GLU A 86 -9.05 -9.40 7.11
C GLU A 86 -7.70 -9.03 6.49
N ALA A 87 -7.23 -9.83 5.53
CA ALA A 87 -5.86 -9.73 5.04
C ALA A 87 -5.61 -8.46 4.21
N ILE A 88 -6.55 -8.07 3.35
CA ILE A 88 -6.40 -6.87 2.51
C ILE A 88 -6.31 -5.60 3.38
N PRO A 89 -7.25 -5.31 4.30
CA PRO A 89 -7.16 -4.12 5.15
C PRO A 89 -5.91 -4.08 6.03
N GLU A 90 -5.48 -5.22 6.58
CA GLU A 90 -4.25 -5.30 7.38
C GLU A 90 -3.01 -4.96 6.55
N LEU A 91 -2.91 -5.51 5.34
CA LEU A 91 -1.82 -5.22 4.42
C LEU A 91 -1.83 -3.77 3.94
N GLU A 92 -3.01 -3.20 3.67
CA GLU A 92 -3.16 -1.78 3.32
C GLU A 92 -2.70 -0.86 4.45
N ALA A 93 -3.12 -1.12 5.69
CA ALA A 93 -2.67 -0.37 6.86
C ALA A 93 -1.15 -0.48 7.06
N LYS A 94 -0.58 -1.67 6.83
CA LYS A 94 0.87 -1.88 6.89
C LYS A 94 1.61 -1.12 5.78
N ILE A 95 1.06 -1.07 4.57
CA ILE A 95 1.62 -0.27 3.47
C ILE A 95 1.61 1.21 3.84
N GLU A 96 0.51 1.73 4.37
CA GLU A 96 0.39 3.12 4.80
C GLU A 96 1.42 3.46 5.89
N GLN A 97 1.54 2.60 6.91
CA GLN A 97 2.54 2.77 7.97
C GLN A 97 3.97 2.76 7.42
N LEU A 98 4.31 1.80 6.56
CA LEU A 98 5.64 1.74 5.94
C LEU A 98 5.92 2.96 5.05
N GLN A 99 4.92 3.48 4.35
CA GLN A 99 5.07 4.72 3.58
C GLN A 99 5.36 5.91 4.49
N LYS A 100 4.69 6.00 5.64
CA LYS A 100 4.96 7.02 6.67
C LYS A 100 6.39 6.87 7.24
N ASP A 101 6.82 5.64 7.52
CA ASP A 101 8.17 5.37 8.03
C ASP A 101 9.25 5.74 7.00
N ILE A 102 9.04 5.39 5.73
CA ILE A 102 9.95 5.77 4.63
C ILE A 102 10.02 7.30 4.50
N LYS A 103 8.89 8.00 4.58
CA LYS A 103 8.88 9.47 4.56
C LYS A 103 9.67 10.04 5.73
N SER A 104 9.43 9.58 6.96
CA SER A 104 10.16 9.99 8.16
C SER A 104 11.67 9.73 8.02
N ALA A 105 12.06 8.53 7.59
CA ALA A 105 13.46 8.17 7.39
C ALA A 105 14.15 9.03 6.30
N LYS A 106 13.45 9.38 5.23
CA LYS A 106 13.96 10.31 4.20
C LYS A 106 14.18 11.71 4.77
N LYS A 107 13.22 12.24 5.53
CA LYS A 107 13.36 13.53 6.22
C LYS A 107 14.57 13.51 7.15
N HIS A 108 14.67 12.49 8.01
CA HIS A 108 15.78 12.31 8.92
C HIS A 108 17.14 12.22 8.20
N THR A 109 17.22 11.45 7.11
CA THR A 109 18.45 11.33 6.29
C THR A 109 18.85 12.68 5.68
N ARG A 110 17.89 13.44 5.17
CA ARG A 110 18.14 14.78 4.59
C ARG A 110 18.63 15.74 5.67
N THR A 111 17.97 15.75 6.83
CA THR A 111 18.39 16.56 7.98
C THR A 111 19.80 16.19 8.46
N ASN A 112 20.15 14.91 8.53
CA ASN A 112 21.50 14.48 8.90
C ASN A 112 22.56 15.03 7.95
N LYS A 113 22.31 15.03 6.63
CA LYS A 113 23.26 15.62 5.67
C LYS A 113 23.51 17.09 5.93
N VAL A 114 22.44 17.87 6.15
CA VAL A 114 22.54 19.29 6.47
C VAL A 114 23.22 19.51 7.82
N TYR A 115 22.88 18.72 8.83
CA TYR A 115 23.49 18.78 10.15
C TYR A 115 25.01 18.57 10.08
N ARG A 116 25.47 17.56 9.34
CA ARG A 116 26.89 17.30 9.13
C ARG A 116 27.58 18.42 8.35
N ALA A 117 26.89 19.09 7.45
CA ALA A 117 27.42 20.27 6.76
C ALA A 117 27.50 21.51 7.69
N LEU A 118 26.64 21.59 8.71
CA LEU A 118 26.68 22.62 9.75
C LEU A 118 27.75 22.36 10.83
N ASP A 119 28.15 21.10 11.02
CA ASP A 119 29.20 20.65 11.96
C ASP A 119 30.41 20.05 11.22
N PRO A 120 31.19 20.86 10.46
CA PRO A 120 32.33 20.34 9.70
C PRO A 120 33.44 19.76 10.58
N GLU A 121 33.49 20.15 11.86
CA GLU A 121 34.46 19.65 12.84
C GLU A 121 34.03 18.32 13.49
N ASN A 122 32.83 17.82 13.19
CA ASN A 122 32.24 16.62 13.80
C ASN A 122 32.27 16.66 15.33
N THR A 123 31.86 17.78 15.91
CA THR A 123 31.71 17.96 17.35
C THR A 123 30.43 17.31 17.91
N ASP A 124 29.55 16.81 17.03
CA ASP A 124 28.21 16.28 17.32
C ASP A 124 27.31 17.31 18.05
N GLN A 125 27.62 18.59 17.87
CA GLN A 125 26.87 19.72 18.41
C GLN A 125 26.87 20.90 17.44
N VAL A 126 25.68 21.41 17.11
CA VAL A 126 25.54 22.64 16.31
C VAL A 126 24.94 23.73 17.18
N GLY A 127 25.54 24.92 17.19
CA GLY A 127 25.01 26.09 17.90
C GLY A 127 23.97 26.84 17.08
N THR A 128 22.84 27.24 17.69
CA THR A 128 21.81 28.08 17.04
C THR A 128 22.39 29.35 16.44
N LYS A 129 23.38 29.97 17.09
CA LYS A 129 24.00 31.20 16.60
C LYS A 129 24.78 30.98 15.31
N ALA A 130 25.50 29.87 15.19
CA ALA A 130 26.24 29.52 13.98
C ALA A 130 25.27 29.27 12.80
N MET A 131 24.16 28.57 13.05
CA MET A 131 23.11 28.35 12.06
C MET A 131 22.48 29.65 11.57
N ILE A 132 22.08 30.54 12.47
CA ILE A 132 21.51 31.85 12.07
C ILE A 132 22.52 32.70 11.31
N ALA A 133 23.80 32.66 11.71
CA ALA A 133 24.86 33.36 10.98
C ALA A 133 25.01 32.83 9.55
N LYS A 134 24.89 31.51 9.34
CA LYS A 134 24.92 30.88 8.01
C LYS A 134 23.69 31.21 7.16
N LEU A 135 22.50 31.26 7.76
CA LEU A 135 21.25 31.56 7.06
C LEU A 135 21.11 33.03 6.68
N SER A 136 21.45 33.94 7.59
CA SER A 136 21.22 35.40 7.42
C SER A 136 22.45 36.18 6.95
N GLY A 137 23.65 35.60 7.06
CA GLY A 137 24.91 36.33 6.92
C GLY A 137 25.21 37.28 8.08
N ASN A 138 24.40 37.27 9.14
CA ASN A 138 24.54 38.15 10.29
C ASN A 138 24.76 37.34 11.59
N ALA A 139 25.86 37.62 12.29
CA ALA A 139 26.22 36.94 13.54
C ALA A 139 25.45 37.44 14.78
N LYS A 140 24.56 38.43 14.62
CA LYS A 140 23.76 38.99 15.71
C LYS A 140 22.56 38.09 16.02
N PHE A 141 22.82 37.01 16.75
CA PHE A 141 21.80 36.20 17.40
C PHE A 141 22.15 36.08 18.89
N ASP A 142 21.12 36.25 19.72
CA ASP A 142 21.23 36.46 21.17
C ASP A 142 21.34 35.16 21.97
N THR A 143 20.83 34.06 21.42
CA THR A 143 20.79 32.75 22.09
C THR A 143 21.68 31.74 21.35
N ASP A 144 22.60 31.08 22.05
CA ASP A 144 23.45 30.03 21.47
C ASP A 144 23.23 28.69 22.18
N THR A 145 22.14 28.01 21.80
CA THR A 145 21.82 26.68 22.27
C THR A 145 22.54 25.66 21.39
N LYS A 146 23.34 24.79 22.01
CA LYS A 146 23.97 23.67 21.31
C LYS A 146 22.99 22.51 21.21
N MET A 147 22.86 21.93 20.02
CA MET A 147 21.93 20.83 19.78
C MET A 147 22.58 19.62 19.09
N THR A 148 22.14 18.44 19.48
CA THR A 148 22.47 17.18 18.79
C THR A 148 21.71 17.05 17.47
N LEU A 149 22.02 16.02 16.67
CA LEU A 149 21.30 15.72 15.44
C LEU A 149 19.79 15.54 15.67
N ASP A 150 19.41 14.76 16.68
CA ASP A 150 18.01 14.47 16.97
C ASP A 150 17.24 15.72 17.40
N GLN A 151 17.89 16.57 18.21
CA GLN A 151 17.33 17.85 18.62
C GLN A 151 17.17 18.80 17.43
N PHE A 152 18.14 18.84 16.51
CA PHE A 152 18.03 19.61 15.28
C PHE A 152 16.90 19.09 14.38
N TYR A 153 16.77 17.77 14.22
CA TYR A 153 15.66 17.17 13.48
C TYR A 153 14.31 17.54 14.08
N PHE A 154 14.16 17.40 15.39
CA PHE A 154 12.94 17.77 16.10
C PHE A 154 12.59 19.25 15.92
N LEU A 155 13.59 20.14 15.99
CA LEU A 155 13.43 21.57 15.73
C LEU A 155 12.92 21.85 14.32
N ILE A 156 13.49 21.20 13.28
CA ILE A 156 13.03 21.38 11.90
C ILE A 156 11.58 20.94 11.76
N ILE A 157 11.19 19.80 12.35
CA ILE A 157 9.79 19.35 12.35
C ILE A 157 8.88 20.38 13.03
N HIS A 158 9.28 20.92 14.20
CA HIS A 158 8.51 21.94 14.94
C HIS A 158 8.36 23.29 14.22
N ILE A 159 9.29 23.61 13.31
CA ILE A 159 9.18 24.78 12.43
C ILE A 159 8.10 24.51 11.35
N CYS A 160 7.93 23.26 10.93
CA CYS A 160 7.01 22.85 9.87
C CYS A 160 5.56 22.64 10.34
N GLU A 161 5.34 22.11 11.56
CA GLU A 161 4.05 21.67 12.13
C GLU A 161 2.89 22.70 12.12
N ASN A 162 3.15 23.97 11.80
CA ASN A 162 2.12 25.02 11.72
C ASN A 162 1.48 25.17 10.32
N ASN A 163 1.86 24.35 9.34
CA ASN A 163 1.44 24.51 7.95
C ASN A 163 0.55 23.33 7.52
N GLU A 164 -0.49 23.59 6.71
CA GLU A 164 -1.44 22.56 6.22
C GLU A 164 -0.74 21.46 5.38
N ASP A 165 0.42 21.78 4.79
CA ASP A 165 1.29 20.85 4.06
C ASP A 165 2.68 20.74 4.70
N ASP A 166 2.83 19.76 5.62
CA ASP A 166 4.08 19.47 6.34
C ASP A 166 5.26 19.10 5.43
N ASP A 167 4.99 18.48 4.28
CA ASP A 167 6.01 18.00 3.35
C ASP A 167 6.62 19.16 2.54
N GLU A 168 5.80 20.06 1.99
CA GLU A 168 6.29 21.22 1.23
C GLU A 168 7.05 22.20 2.12
N SER A 169 6.55 22.42 3.33
CA SER A 169 7.19 23.27 4.33
C SER A 169 8.56 22.73 4.71
N PHE A 170 8.65 21.42 4.97
CA PHE A 170 9.91 20.76 5.27
C PHE A 170 10.90 20.92 4.12
N ASP A 171 10.47 20.67 2.88
CA ASP A 171 11.33 20.80 1.71
C ASP A 171 11.83 22.24 1.51
N LYS A 172 10.96 23.23 1.72
CA LYS A 172 11.31 24.65 1.66
C LYS A 172 12.37 25.01 2.71
N PHE A 173 12.15 24.67 3.98
CA PHE A 173 13.12 24.96 5.05
C PHE A 173 14.45 24.24 4.84
N MET A 174 14.42 22.96 4.49
CA MET A 174 15.63 22.19 4.22
C MET A 174 16.43 22.78 3.06
N THR A 175 15.76 23.29 2.02
CA THR A 175 16.42 23.97 0.91
C THR A 175 17.17 25.23 1.38
N TYR A 176 16.62 26.00 2.32
CA TYR A 176 17.35 27.14 2.90
C TYR A 176 18.63 26.72 3.62
N PHE A 177 18.57 25.65 4.43
CA PHE A 177 19.75 25.16 5.13
C PHE A 177 20.79 24.53 4.19
N GLU A 178 20.34 23.80 3.16
CA GLU A 178 21.22 23.24 2.12
C GLU A 178 21.96 24.37 1.38
N ASN A 179 21.23 25.42 0.97
CA ASN A 179 21.83 26.59 0.34
C ASN A 179 22.80 27.32 1.29
N ALA A 180 22.46 27.46 2.56
CA ALA A 180 23.32 28.12 3.55
C ALA A 180 24.61 27.34 3.89
N THR A 181 24.64 26.04 3.60
CA THR A 181 25.78 25.15 3.89
C THR A 181 26.62 24.81 2.66
N ALA A 182 26.14 25.15 1.45
CA ALA A 182 26.90 24.97 0.22
C ALA A 182 28.18 25.83 0.19
N GLU A 183 29.26 25.28 -0.35
CA GLU A 183 30.53 25.99 -0.51
C GLU A 183 30.32 27.23 -1.41
N GLU A 184 30.78 28.40 -0.93
CA GLU A 184 30.67 29.70 -1.62
C GLU A 184 29.25 30.25 -1.82
N ALA A 185 28.23 29.65 -1.19
CA ALA A 185 26.87 30.15 -1.34
C ALA A 185 26.61 31.46 -0.57
N THR A 186 25.87 32.36 -1.20
CA THR A 186 25.31 33.54 -0.51
C THR A 186 24.24 33.06 0.48
N PRO A 187 24.24 33.54 1.73
CA PRO A 187 23.21 33.19 2.70
C PRO A 187 21.81 33.44 2.13
N PRO A 188 20.85 32.52 2.31
CA PRO A 188 19.52 32.59 1.70
C PRO A 188 18.75 33.87 2.05
N PHE A 189 19.04 34.48 3.21
CA PHE A 189 18.40 35.71 3.69
C PHE A 189 19.37 36.90 3.77
N ALA A 190 20.47 36.87 3.02
CA ALA A 190 21.43 37.97 2.99
C ALA A 190 20.76 39.27 2.52
N GLY A 191 20.65 40.25 3.42
CA GLY A 191 20.05 41.56 3.12
C GLY A 191 18.53 41.64 3.30
N ASP A 192 17.87 40.54 3.63
CA ASP A 192 16.43 40.47 3.91
C ASP A 192 16.19 39.90 5.31
N LEU A 193 16.51 40.70 6.33
CA LEU A 193 16.39 40.28 7.73
C LEU A 193 14.94 40.28 8.24
N ASP A 194 14.04 40.92 7.49
CA ASP A 194 12.61 41.02 7.81
C ASP A 194 11.79 39.91 7.13
N ASN A 195 12.45 38.93 6.50
CA ASN A 195 11.82 37.79 5.86
C ASN A 195 11.00 36.96 6.87
N GLU A 196 9.73 36.68 6.55
CA GLU A 196 8.82 35.95 7.44
C GLU A 196 9.34 34.56 7.81
N ASP A 197 9.96 33.84 6.88
CA ASP A 197 10.51 32.51 7.15
C ASP A 197 11.71 32.58 8.10
N LEU A 198 12.59 33.59 7.93
CA LEU A 198 13.73 33.80 8.82
C LEU A 198 13.26 34.17 10.24
N ILE A 199 12.26 35.04 10.36
CA ILE A 199 11.67 35.42 11.65
C ILE A 199 11.08 34.19 12.33
N LYS A 200 10.32 33.37 11.59
CA LYS A 200 9.74 32.11 12.11
C LYS A 200 10.83 31.15 12.61
N ILE A 201 11.94 30.99 11.87
CA ILE A 201 13.08 30.18 12.31
C ILE A 201 13.69 30.76 13.60
N GLN A 202 13.94 32.07 13.65
CA GLN A 202 14.53 32.72 14.83
C GLN A 202 13.64 32.59 16.08
N GLU A 203 12.33 32.78 15.94
CA GLU A 203 11.37 32.62 17.04
C GLU A 203 11.35 31.18 17.56
N LYS A 204 11.36 30.19 16.66
CA LYS A 204 11.44 28.78 17.03
C LYS A 204 12.76 28.45 17.69
N PHE A 205 13.88 29.01 17.23
CA PHE A 205 15.19 28.81 17.86
C PHE A 205 15.25 29.41 19.28
N ARG A 206 14.58 30.54 19.52
CA ARG A 206 14.50 31.18 20.86
C ARG A 206 13.60 30.41 21.83
N SER A 207 12.53 29.81 21.31
CA SER A 207 11.54 29.07 22.11
C SER A 207 11.83 27.56 22.17
N PHE A 208 12.90 27.09 21.54
CA PHE A 208 13.24 25.67 21.50
C PHE A 208 13.71 25.18 22.86
N GLU A 209 12.89 24.34 23.49
CA GLU A 209 13.26 23.54 24.64
C GLU A 209 13.65 22.15 24.12
N PRO A 210 14.93 21.76 24.16
CA PRO A 210 15.37 20.47 23.64
C PRO A 210 14.66 19.37 24.42
N PRO A 211 14.08 18.35 23.75
CA PRO A 211 13.53 17.21 24.47
C PRO A 211 14.62 16.58 25.33
N GLU A 212 14.28 16.23 26.57
CA GLU A 212 15.16 15.43 27.41
C GLU A 212 15.38 14.09 26.70
N ILE A 213 16.57 13.92 26.14
CA ILE A 213 17.00 12.62 25.62
C ILE A 213 17.24 11.77 26.86
N THR A 214 16.19 11.10 27.35
CA THR A 214 16.36 9.98 28.27
C THR A 214 17.21 8.98 27.53
N LYS A 215 18.47 8.87 27.95
CA LYS A 215 19.34 7.76 27.57
C LYS A 215 18.72 6.50 28.18
N GLU A 216 17.63 6.02 27.60
CA GLU A 216 17.20 4.66 27.84
C GLU A 216 18.34 3.80 27.35
N GLU A 217 18.91 3.08 28.31
CA GLU A 217 20.11 2.30 28.18
C GLU A 217 19.92 1.33 27.02
N ASP A 218 20.63 1.60 25.92
CA ASP A 218 20.92 0.62 24.87
C ASP A 218 21.90 -0.42 25.47
N GLU A 219 21.48 -1.08 26.55
CA GLU A 219 21.98 -2.38 26.98
C GLU A 219 21.44 -3.42 25.98
N GLY A 220 21.83 -3.26 24.72
CA GLY A 220 21.73 -4.33 23.75
C GLY A 220 22.61 -5.47 24.24
N GLU A 221 21.97 -6.50 24.82
CA GLU A 221 22.51 -7.84 24.90
C GLU A 221 23.18 -8.15 23.55
N LYS A 222 24.51 -8.21 23.56
CA LYS A 222 25.24 -8.79 22.44
C LYS A 222 24.72 -10.22 22.30
N PRO A 223 24.18 -10.62 21.14
CA PRO A 223 23.94 -12.02 20.89
C PRO A 223 25.31 -12.73 20.90
N GLU A 224 25.48 -13.67 21.84
CA GLU A 224 26.61 -14.61 21.86
C GLU A 224 26.60 -15.54 20.64
#